data_AF-A0A8S9PD09-F1
#
_entry.id   AF-A0A8S9PD09-F1
#
_cell.length_a   1.000
_cell.length_b   1.000
_cell.length_c   1.000
_cell.angle_alpha   90.00
_cell.angle_beta   90.00
_cell.angle_gamma   90.00
#
_symmetry.space_group_name_H-M   'P 1'
#
loop_
_entity.id
_entity.type
_entity.pdbx_description
1 polymer ?
#
loop_
_entity_poly.entity_id
_entity_poly.type
_entity_poly.pdbx_seq_one_letter_code
_entity_poly.pdbx_strand_id
1 'polypeptide(L)'
;MIDTHHGTEPDAKEKYSISIDAGEWEKKDEYGVYKDDHGYARAPDGRIIHVSREDTRDILERATIYEDASICLPEHAQKFTRILPRLRSYRRADIDDMVHVIYRAQEMSLDDTNKRLDDVYYPLNDIIKRLTTPMDELKEEMDIIRRQNAIRSEASIDVLTRPLIDGRYKYLKRRLVTAKLLEDKLDEINFS
;
A
#
# COMPACT_ATOMS: atom_id res chain seq x y z
N MET A 1 35.13 -13.91 48.19
CA MET A 1 33.74 -14.40 48.17
C MET A 1 32.83 -13.19 48.17
N ILE A 2 32.25 -12.86 47.01
CA ILE A 2 30.82 -12.59 46.79
C ILE A 2 30.66 -12.69 45.27
N ASP A 3 29.74 -13.57 44.88
CA ASP A 3 29.46 -14.01 43.52
C ASP A 3 28.80 -12.94 42.67
N THR A 4 29.07 -13.06 41.37
CA THR A 4 28.50 -12.28 40.28
C THR A 4 27.47 -13.14 39.56
N HIS A 5 26.17 -12.85 39.63
CA HIS A 5 25.19 -13.41 38.68
C HIS A 5 24.00 -12.46 38.41
N HIS A 6 23.94 -12.04 37.14
CA HIS A 6 22.81 -11.96 36.22
C HIS A 6 21.44 -11.38 36.61
N GLY A 7 20.91 -10.57 35.69
CA GLY A 7 19.48 -10.34 35.52
C GLY A 7 19.18 -9.36 34.40
N THR A 8 19.36 -9.80 33.15
CA THR A 8 18.94 -9.10 31.92
C THR A 8 17.46 -8.70 31.99
N GLU A 9 17.20 -7.43 31.71
CA GLU A 9 15.87 -6.82 31.59
C GLU A 9 15.16 -7.35 30.32
N PRO A 10 13.97 -7.96 30.41
CA PRO A 10 13.18 -8.27 29.23
C PRO A 10 12.31 -7.08 28.85
N ASP A 11 12.68 -6.46 27.72
CA ASP A 11 11.80 -5.66 26.87
C ASP A 11 10.71 -6.57 26.27
N ALA A 12 9.45 -6.35 26.63
CA ALA A 12 8.31 -6.95 25.94
C ALA A 12 7.05 -6.09 26.12
N LYS A 13 6.67 -5.42 25.03
CA LYS A 13 5.32 -4.93 24.77
C LYS A 13 4.35 -6.11 24.77
N GLU A 14 3.69 -6.38 25.89
CA GLU A 14 2.56 -7.32 25.91
C GLU A 14 1.25 -6.55 26.05
N LYS A 15 0.58 -6.41 24.91
CA LYS A 15 -0.79 -5.92 24.83
C LYS A 15 -1.67 -6.93 25.57
N TYR A 16 -2.18 -6.58 26.74
CA TYR A 16 -3.29 -7.29 27.35
C TYR A 16 -4.56 -7.04 26.54
N SER A 17 -4.68 -7.67 25.37
CA SER A 17 -5.98 -7.86 24.73
C SER A 17 -6.71 -8.95 25.51
N ILE A 18 -7.50 -8.53 26.49
CA ILE A 18 -8.49 -9.40 27.14
C ILE A 18 -9.42 -9.85 26.02
N SER A 19 -9.26 -11.10 25.57
CA SER A 19 -10.15 -11.72 24.61
C SER A 19 -11.48 -11.93 25.32
N ILE A 20 -12.43 -11.04 25.09
CA ILE A 20 -13.81 -11.20 25.56
C ILE A 20 -14.39 -12.31 24.69
N ASP A 21 -14.61 -13.47 25.30
CA ASP A 21 -15.24 -14.61 24.65
C ASP A 21 -16.66 -14.20 24.22
N ALA A 22 -16.82 -13.92 22.93
CA ALA A 22 -17.98 -13.29 22.31
C ALA A 22 -19.10 -14.32 22.03
N GLY A 23 -19.46 -15.11 23.04
CA GLY A 23 -20.46 -16.16 22.90
C GLY A 23 -21.92 -15.70 23.01
N GLU A 24 -22.21 -14.61 23.74
CA GLU A 24 -23.59 -14.23 24.10
C GLU A 24 -23.86 -12.71 24.19
N TRP A 25 -22.89 -11.84 23.90
CA TRP A 25 -22.96 -10.41 24.26
C TRP A 25 -22.66 -9.48 23.07
N GLU A 26 -23.55 -9.45 22.07
CA GLU A 26 -23.29 -8.74 20.81
C GLU A 26 -24.09 -7.45 20.57
N LYS A 27 -25.00 -7.03 21.46
CA LYS A 27 -25.70 -5.74 21.30
C LYS A 27 -25.15 -4.66 22.22
N LYS A 28 -24.45 -3.70 21.62
CA LYS A 28 -24.23 -2.38 22.22
C LYS A 28 -25.55 -1.61 22.22
N ASP A 29 -25.87 -0.99 23.35
CA ASP A 29 -26.91 0.04 23.37
C ASP A 29 -26.43 1.33 22.68
N GLU A 30 -27.32 2.33 22.60
CA GLU A 30 -27.06 3.66 22.02
C GLU A 30 -25.82 4.35 22.63
N TYR A 31 -25.38 3.91 23.81
CA TYR A 31 -24.28 4.48 24.57
C TYR A 31 -23.02 3.58 24.58
N GLY A 32 -23.02 2.50 23.79
CA GLY A 32 -21.85 1.63 23.61
C GLY A 32 -21.60 0.64 24.74
N VAL A 33 -22.55 0.44 25.66
CA VAL A 33 -22.43 -0.48 26.79
C VAL A 33 -22.88 -1.89 26.37
N TYR A 34 -22.09 -2.90 26.72
CA TYR A 34 -22.44 -4.31 26.51
C TYR A 34 -23.34 -4.79 27.66
N LYS A 35 -24.55 -5.22 27.32
CA LYS A 35 -25.54 -5.74 28.28
C LYS A 35 -26.14 -7.06 27.77
N ASP A 36 -26.68 -7.86 28.68
CA ASP A 36 -27.52 -9.01 28.32
C ASP A 36 -28.95 -8.55 28.09
N ASP A 37 -29.77 -9.49 27.62
CA ASP A 37 -31.21 -9.35 27.46
C ASP A 37 -31.94 -9.01 28.78
N HIS A 38 -31.28 -9.11 29.93
CA HIS A 38 -31.84 -8.81 31.25
C HIS A 38 -31.37 -7.45 31.81
N GLY A 39 -30.52 -6.71 31.09
CA GLY A 39 -30.06 -5.36 31.47
C GLY A 39 -28.85 -5.33 32.40
N TYR A 40 -28.13 -6.44 32.56
CA TYR A 40 -26.89 -6.47 33.34
C TYR A 40 -25.68 -6.17 32.47
N ALA A 41 -24.76 -5.35 32.98
CA ALA A 41 -23.46 -5.08 32.38
C ALA A 41 -22.37 -5.90 33.11
N ARG A 42 -21.33 -6.30 32.40
CA ARG A 42 -20.18 -7.01 33.00
C ARG A 42 -18.97 -6.09 33.12
N ALA A 43 -18.43 -5.98 34.32
CA ALA A 43 -17.20 -5.24 34.57
C ALA A 43 -15.97 -5.97 33.97
N PRO A 44 -14.85 -5.26 33.71
CA PRO A 44 -13.62 -5.88 33.22
C PRO A 44 -13.05 -6.99 34.13
N ASP A 45 -13.36 -6.97 35.43
CA ASP A 45 -12.99 -8.00 36.40
C ASP A 45 -13.99 -9.18 36.47
N GLY A 46 -14.98 -9.18 35.58
CA GLY A 46 -15.96 -10.24 35.42
C GLY A 46 -17.20 -10.12 36.31
N ARG A 47 -17.30 -9.12 37.20
CA ARG A 47 -18.48 -8.91 38.05
C ARG A 47 -19.70 -8.50 37.22
N ILE A 48 -20.86 -9.03 37.58
CA ILE A 48 -22.16 -8.64 36.99
C ILE A 48 -22.69 -7.41 37.74
N ILE A 49 -22.96 -6.34 37.01
CA ILE A 49 -23.49 -5.07 37.49
C ILE A 49 -24.90 -4.91 36.94
N HIS A 50 -25.88 -4.76 37.81
CA HIS A 50 -27.23 -4.36 37.40
C HIS A 50 -27.21 -2.87 37.07
N VAL A 51 -27.54 -2.51 35.82
CA VAL A 51 -27.60 -1.11 35.38
C VAL A 51 -29.02 -0.83 34.94
N SER A 52 -29.83 -0.23 35.82
CA SER A 52 -31.18 0.16 35.42
C SER A 52 -31.15 1.35 34.47
N ARG A 53 -32.24 1.52 33.70
CA ARG A 53 -32.41 2.68 32.81
C ARG A 53 -32.45 3.98 33.62
N GLU A 54 -32.99 3.92 34.83
CA GLU A 54 -33.06 5.01 35.80
C GLU A 54 -31.66 5.41 36.28
N ASP A 55 -30.79 4.44 36.61
CA ASP A 55 -29.40 4.73 37.01
C ASP A 55 -28.62 5.41 35.89
N THR A 56 -28.82 4.96 34.65
CA THR A 56 -28.17 5.56 33.46
C THR A 56 -28.67 7.00 33.25
N ARG A 57 -29.97 7.22 33.42
CA ARG A 57 -30.60 8.55 33.30
C ARG A 57 -30.09 9.51 34.36
N ASP A 58 -30.02 9.09 35.63
CA ASP A 58 -29.53 9.93 36.74
C ASP A 58 -28.07 10.37 36.52
N ILE A 59 -27.22 9.45 36.04
CA ILE A 59 -25.81 9.76 35.75
C ILE A 59 -25.71 10.81 34.62
N LEU A 60 -26.47 10.64 33.55
CA LEU A 60 -26.47 11.58 32.41
C LEU A 60 -27.02 12.95 32.82
N GLU A 61 -28.12 12.99 33.58
CA GLU A 61 -28.72 14.23 34.08
C GLU A 61 -27.75 14.99 34.98
N ARG A 62 -27.06 14.31 35.89
CA ARG A 62 -26.00 14.91 36.73
C ARG A 62 -24.80 15.41 35.92
N ALA A 63 -24.43 14.73 34.84
CA ALA A 63 -23.36 15.17 33.94
C ALA A 63 -23.76 16.42 33.14
N THR A 64 -25.05 16.59 32.84
CA THR A 64 -25.55 17.77 32.11
C THR A 64 -25.75 19.02 32.97
N ILE A 65 -26.00 18.86 34.28
CA ILE A 65 -26.24 20.01 35.18
C ILE A 65 -24.96 20.83 35.45
N TYR A 66 -23.79 20.20 35.35
CA TYR A 66 -22.50 20.89 35.44
C TYR A 66 -21.87 20.86 34.05
N GLU A 67 -21.79 22.01 33.40
CA GLU A 67 -21.23 22.21 32.05
C GLU A 67 -19.78 21.68 31.86
N ASP A 68 -19.15 21.23 32.96
CA ASP A 68 -17.79 20.67 33.08
C ASP A 68 -17.74 19.31 33.82
N ALA A 69 -18.86 18.59 33.97
CA ALA A 69 -18.90 17.36 34.76
C ALA A 69 -18.27 16.15 34.02
N SER A 70 -17.02 15.88 34.37
CA SER A 70 -16.46 14.52 34.22
C SER A 70 -17.33 13.51 35.00
N ILE A 71 -17.74 12.43 34.33
CA ILE A 71 -18.47 11.32 34.96
C ILE A 71 -17.46 10.54 35.83
N CYS A 72 -17.29 10.98 37.06
CA CYS A 72 -16.50 10.27 38.07
C CYS A 72 -17.41 9.72 39.15
N LEU A 73 -17.20 8.47 39.57
CA LEU A 73 -17.80 7.97 40.80
C LEU A 73 -17.44 8.93 41.96
N PRO A 74 -18.35 9.18 42.92
CA PRO A 74 -18.10 10.10 44.04
C PRO A 74 -16.81 9.78 44.81
N GLU A 75 -16.49 8.49 44.93
CA GLU A 75 -15.28 7.94 45.56
C GLU A 75 -13.99 8.28 44.81
N HIS A 76 -14.09 8.65 43.52
CA HIS A 76 -12.97 9.02 42.65
C HIS A 76 -12.93 10.50 42.31
N ALA A 77 -14.05 11.21 42.47
CA ALA A 77 -14.14 12.66 42.27
C ALA A 77 -13.08 13.40 43.12
N GLN A 78 -12.90 12.99 44.37
CA GLN A 78 -11.93 13.61 45.29
C GLN A 78 -10.47 13.43 44.86
N LYS A 79 -10.14 12.30 44.22
CA LYS A 79 -8.81 12.06 43.61
C LYS A 79 -8.61 12.95 42.38
N PHE A 80 -9.66 13.11 41.56
CA PHE A 80 -9.65 14.02 40.42
C PHE A 80 -9.44 15.47 40.86
N THR A 81 -10.14 15.95 41.90
CA THR A 81 -9.94 17.29 42.48
C THR A 81 -8.55 17.49 43.08
N ARG A 82 -7.81 16.40 43.41
CA ARG A 82 -6.45 16.43 43.96
C ARG A 82 -5.35 16.35 42.90
N ILE A 83 -5.64 15.78 41.72
CA ILE A 83 -4.71 15.73 40.58
C ILE A 83 -4.89 16.97 39.67
N LEU A 84 -6.12 17.48 39.52
CA LEU A 84 -6.44 18.71 38.78
C LEU A 84 -6.21 20.07 39.48
N PRO A 85 -5.86 20.23 40.78
CA PRO A 85 -5.59 21.54 41.36
C PRO A 85 -4.21 22.06 40.92
N ARG A 86 -3.42 21.23 40.20
CA ARG A 86 -2.10 21.55 39.67
C ARG A 86 -2.08 21.88 38.18
N LEU A 87 -3.22 21.92 37.50
CA LEU A 87 -3.30 22.80 36.34
C LEU A 87 -3.27 24.21 36.92
N ARG A 88 -2.07 24.79 37.07
CA ARG A 88 -1.95 26.25 37.26
C ARG A 88 -2.83 26.82 36.17
N SER A 89 -3.93 27.47 36.55
CA SER A 89 -4.90 28.00 35.62
C SER A 89 -4.18 29.03 34.77
N TYR A 90 -3.66 28.61 33.61
CA TYR A 90 -3.01 29.51 32.67
C TYR A 90 -4.02 30.59 32.33
N ARG A 91 -3.61 31.86 32.43
CA ARG A 91 -4.50 32.91 31.96
C ARG A 91 -4.62 32.77 30.46
N ARG A 92 -5.77 33.16 29.93
CA ARG A 92 -6.04 33.09 28.48
C ARG A 92 -4.92 33.71 27.64
N ALA A 93 -4.32 34.81 28.11
CA ALA A 93 -3.18 35.45 27.46
C ALA A 93 -1.91 34.59 27.44
N ASP A 94 -1.64 33.83 28.50
CA ASP A 94 -0.48 32.93 28.56
C ASP A 94 -0.67 31.75 27.59
N ILE A 95 -1.91 31.26 27.43
CA ILE A 95 -2.25 30.22 26.44
C ILE A 95 -2.13 30.77 25.01
N ASP A 96 -2.65 31.97 24.76
CA ASP A 96 -2.60 32.61 23.45
C ASP A 96 -1.16 32.85 22.98
N ASP A 97 -0.28 33.31 23.87
CA ASP A 97 1.14 33.49 23.61
C ASP A 97 1.83 32.17 23.27
N MET A 98 1.58 31.11 24.05
CA MET A 98 2.13 29.77 23.77
C MET A 98 1.67 29.24 22.42
N VAL A 99 0.37 29.36 22.13
CA VAL A 99 -0.22 28.93 20.85
C VAL A 99 0.40 29.71 19.69
N HIS A 100 0.58 31.03 19.83
CA HIS A 100 1.21 31.86 18.82
C HIS A 100 2.66 31.46 18.54
N VAL A 101 3.46 31.19 19.58
CA VAL A 101 4.84 30.71 19.44
C VAL A 101 4.87 29.36 18.72
N ILE A 102 3.95 28.45 19.04
CA ILE A 102 3.84 27.14 18.37
C ILE A 102 3.51 27.33 16.89
N TYR A 103 2.51 28.15 16.55
CA TYR A 103 2.14 28.42 15.15
C TYR A 103 3.31 29.01 14.38
N ARG A 104 4.02 29.99 14.94
CA ARG A 104 5.20 30.59 14.31
C ARG A 104 6.30 29.57 14.06
N ALA A 105 6.59 28.71 15.05
CA ALA A 105 7.62 27.68 14.90
C ALA A 105 7.24 26.66 13.82
N GLN A 106 5.95 26.26 13.77
CA GLN A 106 5.44 25.36 12.74
C GLN A 106 5.52 25.98 11.35
N GLU A 107 5.11 27.23 11.18
CA GLU A 107 5.18 27.96 9.91
C GLU A 107 6.62 28.05 9.39
N MET A 108 7.56 28.42 10.28
CA MET A 108 8.98 28.46 9.93
C MET A 108 9.53 27.07 9.55
N SER A 109 9.10 26.01 10.25
CA SER A 109 9.52 24.65 9.91
C SER A 109 8.96 24.19 8.56
N LEU A 110 7.74 24.60 8.21
CA LEU A 110 7.12 24.28 6.94
C LEU A 110 7.83 25.01 5.79
N ASP A 111 8.16 26.29 5.97
CA ASP A 111 8.92 27.07 5.00
C ASP A 111 10.30 26.45 4.70
N ASP A 112 11.04 26.05 5.74
CA ASP A 112 12.32 25.35 5.57
C ASP A 112 12.16 24.03 4.80
N THR A 113 11.14 23.22 5.13
CA THR A 113 10.89 21.96 4.41
C THR A 113 10.52 22.20 2.95
N ASN A 114 9.72 23.22 2.65
CA ASN A 114 9.35 23.57 1.28
C ASN A 114 10.57 24.02 0.49
N LYS A 115 11.44 24.85 1.08
CA LYS A 115 12.69 25.27 0.43
C LYS A 115 13.60 24.08 0.13
N ARG A 116 13.75 23.15 1.07
CA ARG A 116 14.52 21.91 0.86
C ARG A 116 13.91 21.01 -0.22
N LEU A 117 12.58 21.01 -0.35
CA LEU A 117 11.89 20.31 -1.43
C LEU A 117 12.16 20.98 -2.78
N ASP A 118 12.12 22.31 -2.86
CA ASP A 118 12.43 23.04 -4.09
C ASP A 118 13.86 22.77 -4.56
N ASP A 119 14.83 22.78 -3.63
CA ASP A 119 16.24 22.49 -3.89
C ASP A 119 16.47 21.08 -4.50
N VAL A 120 15.53 20.14 -4.29
CA VAL A 120 15.58 18.79 -4.86
C VAL A 120 14.68 18.67 -6.09
N TYR A 121 13.49 19.26 -6.06
CA TYR A 121 12.46 19.13 -7.08
C TYR A 121 12.88 19.76 -8.40
N TYR A 122 13.38 21.00 -8.39
CA TYR A 122 13.73 21.68 -9.64
C TYR A 122 14.89 21.01 -10.39
N PRO A 123 16.00 20.60 -9.73
CA PRO A 123 17.06 19.87 -10.41
C PRO A 123 16.60 18.52 -10.97
N LEU A 124 15.82 17.76 -10.22
CA LEU A 124 15.29 16.48 -10.71
C LEU A 124 14.34 16.68 -11.89
N ASN A 125 13.46 17.67 -11.82
CA ASN A 125 12.55 18.00 -12.91
C ASN A 125 13.31 18.44 -14.18
N ASP A 126 14.40 19.21 -14.03
CA ASP A 126 15.25 19.57 -15.17
C ASP A 126 15.92 18.33 -15.79
N ILE A 127 16.46 17.43 -14.96
CA ILE A 127 17.05 16.16 -15.44
C ILE A 127 16.01 15.33 -16.20
N ILE A 128 14.80 15.18 -15.66
CA ILE A 128 13.71 14.45 -16.32
C ILE A 128 13.39 15.08 -17.68
N LYS A 129 13.25 16.41 -17.74
CA LYS A 129 13.00 17.12 -19.00
C LYS A 129 14.12 16.90 -20.02
N ARG A 130 15.37 17.01 -19.58
CA ARG A 130 16.56 16.80 -20.45
C ARG A 130 16.69 15.36 -20.95
N LEU A 131 16.24 14.37 -20.17
CA LEU A 131 16.27 12.96 -20.57
C LEU A 131 15.08 12.56 -21.45
N THR A 132 13.99 13.32 -21.43
CA THR A 132 12.78 13.02 -22.22
C THR A 132 13.08 13.05 -23.72
N THR A 133 13.72 14.11 -24.21
CA THR A 133 14.06 14.27 -25.63
C THR A 133 14.95 13.14 -26.19
N PRO A 134 16.11 12.80 -25.61
CA PRO A 134 16.95 11.72 -26.16
C PRO A 134 16.28 10.35 -26.07
N MET A 135 15.39 10.12 -25.09
CA MET A 135 14.60 8.90 -25.06
C MET A 135 13.62 8.80 -26.24
N ASP A 136 12.96 9.91 -26.59
CA ASP A 136 12.04 9.95 -27.73
C ASP A 136 12.79 9.77 -29.07
N GLU A 137 13.95 10.42 -29.22
CA GLU A 137 14.82 10.26 -30.39
C GLU A 137 15.30 8.81 -30.56
N LEU A 138 15.81 8.18 -29.49
CA LEU A 138 16.25 6.78 -29.54
C LEU A 138 15.10 5.83 -29.88
N LYS A 139 13.89 6.13 -29.41
CA LYS A 139 12.70 5.34 -29.73
C LYS A 139 12.36 5.46 -31.22
N GLU A 140 12.43 6.66 -31.78
CA GLU A 140 12.24 6.88 -33.23
C GLU A 140 13.32 6.17 -34.05
N GLU A 141 14.59 6.26 -33.67
CA GLU A 141 15.69 5.57 -34.34
C GLU A 141 15.49 4.05 -34.36
N MET A 142 15.09 3.46 -33.23
CA MET A 142 14.76 2.03 -33.15
C MET A 142 13.62 1.65 -34.10
N ASP A 143 12.58 2.47 -34.20
CA ASP A 143 11.45 2.23 -35.10
C ASP A 143 11.88 2.33 -36.58
N ILE A 144 12.76 3.26 -36.92
CA ILE A 144 13.34 3.38 -38.27
C ILE A 144 14.14 2.12 -38.62
N ILE A 145 15.03 1.66 -37.73
CA ILE A 145 15.84 0.45 -37.94
C ILE A 145 14.94 -0.78 -38.11
N ARG A 146 13.89 -0.91 -37.29
CA ARG A 146 12.91 -1.99 -37.40
C ARG A 146 12.22 -2.01 -38.77
N ARG A 147 11.76 -0.85 -39.26
CA ARG A 147 11.13 -0.73 -40.59
C ARG A 147 12.10 -1.08 -41.72
N GLN A 148 13.34 -0.58 -41.66
CA GLN A 148 14.35 -0.92 -42.67
C GLN A 148 14.65 -2.42 -42.71
N ASN A 149 14.77 -3.07 -41.55
CA ASN A 149 14.98 -4.52 -41.47
C ASN A 149 13.80 -5.31 -42.02
N ALA A 150 12.55 -4.89 -41.77
CA ALA A 150 11.36 -5.52 -42.34
C ALA A 150 11.36 -5.46 -43.88
N ILE A 151 11.61 -4.27 -44.45
CA ILE A 151 11.69 -4.08 -45.92
C ILE A 151 12.83 -4.91 -46.52
N ARG A 152 14.02 -4.89 -45.88
CA ARG A 152 15.18 -5.66 -46.35
C ARG A 152 14.90 -7.16 -46.31
N SER A 153 14.21 -7.65 -45.29
CA SER A 153 13.80 -9.04 -45.18
C SER A 153 12.84 -9.43 -46.31
N GLU A 154 11.83 -8.62 -46.59
CA GLU A 154 10.89 -8.88 -47.70
C GLU A 154 11.59 -8.88 -49.08
N ALA A 155 12.44 -7.88 -49.34
CA ALA A 155 13.16 -7.79 -50.61
C ALA A 155 14.17 -8.95 -50.81
N SER A 156 14.83 -9.38 -49.73
CA SER A 156 15.77 -10.51 -49.74
C SER A 156 15.06 -11.83 -50.06
N ILE A 157 13.87 -12.05 -49.50
CA ILE A 157 13.09 -13.27 -49.76
C ILE A 157 12.49 -13.23 -51.18
N ASP A 158 12.03 -12.10 -51.69
CA ASP A 158 11.40 -12.09 -53.01
C ASP A 158 12.41 -12.26 -54.17
N VAL A 159 13.57 -11.58 -54.07
CA VAL A 159 14.56 -11.52 -55.16
C VAL A 159 15.39 -12.80 -55.28
N LEU A 160 15.82 -13.39 -54.16
CA LEU A 160 16.69 -14.57 -54.20
C LEU A 160 15.91 -15.88 -54.33
N THR A 161 14.68 -15.93 -53.82
CA THR A 161 13.97 -17.21 -53.69
C THR A 161 13.22 -17.59 -54.98
N ARG A 162 12.63 -16.62 -55.71
CA ARG A 162 11.89 -16.93 -56.95
C ARG A 162 12.76 -17.50 -58.08
N PRO A 163 13.91 -16.90 -58.45
CA PRO A 163 14.73 -17.42 -59.55
C PRO A 163 15.37 -18.78 -59.22
N LEU A 164 15.72 -18.99 -57.95
CA LEU A 164 16.42 -20.20 -57.48
C LEU A 164 15.47 -21.39 -57.38
N ILE A 165 14.21 -21.16 -56.95
CA ILE A 165 13.14 -22.17 -56.96
C ILE A 165 12.78 -22.55 -58.41
N ASP A 166 12.60 -21.57 -59.30
CA ASP A 166 12.24 -21.83 -60.69
C ASP A 166 13.35 -22.60 -61.43
N GLY A 167 14.61 -22.20 -61.24
CA GLY A 167 15.78 -22.91 -61.77
C GLY A 167 15.88 -24.36 -61.28
N ARG A 168 15.66 -24.59 -59.97
CA ARG A 168 15.63 -25.96 -59.40
C ARG A 168 14.49 -26.79 -59.95
N TYR A 169 13.29 -26.21 -60.07
CA TYR A 169 12.13 -26.90 -60.64
C TYR A 169 12.40 -27.34 -62.08
N LYS A 170 12.95 -26.44 -62.91
CA LYS A 170 13.32 -26.75 -64.31
C LYS A 170 14.38 -27.85 -64.42
N TYR A 171 15.40 -27.82 -63.56
CA TYR A 171 16.44 -28.85 -63.51
C TYR A 171 15.90 -30.22 -63.09
N LEU A 172 15.09 -30.28 -62.03
CA LEU A 172 14.47 -31.52 -61.55
C LEU A 172 13.51 -32.10 -62.57
N LYS A 173 12.69 -31.26 -63.22
CA LYS A 173 11.80 -31.68 -64.30
C LYS A 173 12.56 -32.32 -65.47
N ARG A 174 13.69 -31.73 -65.87
CA ARG A 174 14.55 -32.30 -66.93
C ARG A 174 15.13 -33.66 -66.51
N ARG A 175 15.63 -33.77 -65.28
CA ARG A 175 16.15 -35.04 -64.75
C ARG A 175 15.08 -36.13 -64.67
N LEU A 176 13.86 -35.79 -64.28
CA LEU A 176 12.75 -36.74 -64.22
C LEU A 176 12.40 -37.27 -65.61
N VAL A 177 12.38 -36.42 -66.62
CA VAL A 177 12.18 -36.84 -68.02
C VAL A 177 13.29 -37.78 -68.47
N THR A 178 14.55 -37.47 -68.14
CA THR A 178 15.68 -38.34 -68.48
C THR A 178 15.62 -39.68 -67.74
N ALA A 179 15.21 -39.68 -66.48
CA ALA A 179 15.05 -40.90 -65.69
C ALA A 179 13.95 -41.80 -66.27
N LYS A 180 12.77 -41.24 -66.61
CA LYS A 180 11.70 -41.98 -67.28
C LYS A 180 12.13 -42.59 -68.61
N LEU A 181 12.86 -41.82 -69.42
CA LEU A 181 13.38 -42.34 -70.70
C LEU A 181 14.35 -43.51 -70.49
N LEU A 182 15.15 -43.49 -69.43
CA LEU A 182 16.04 -44.60 -69.11
C LEU A 182 15.29 -45.81 -68.56
N GLU A 183 14.21 -45.58 -67.81
CA GLU A 183 13.30 -46.63 -67.31
C GLU A 183 12.60 -47.34 -68.48
N ASP A 184 12.00 -46.57 -69.41
CA ASP A 184 11.37 -47.10 -70.63
C ASP A 184 12.36 -47.95 -71.47
N LYS A 185 13.62 -47.50 -71.55
CA LYS A 185 14.69 -48.24 -72.25
C LYS A 185 15.15 -49.49 -71.53
N LEU A 186 15.14 -49.49 -70.20
CA LEU A 186 15.47 -50.69 -69.41
C LEU A 186 14.37 -51.74 -69.53
N ASP A 187 13.11 -51.31 -69.57
CA ASP A 187 11.98 -52.19 -69.85
C ASP A 187 12.10 -52.80 -71.25
N GLU A 188 12.39 -51.99 -72.28
CA GLU A 188 12.60 -52.48 -73.65
C GLU A 188 13.69 -53.56 -73.75
N ILE A 189 14.76 -53.45 -72.96
CA ILE A 189 15.87 -54.43 -72.94
C ILE A 189 15.51 -55.68 -72.14
N ASN A 190 14.78 -55.55 -71.03
CA ASN A 190 14.43 -56.70 -70.18
C ASN A 190 13.28 -57.56 -70.75
N PHE A 191 12.55 -57.06 -71.75
CA PHE A 191 11.50 -57.79 -72.46
C PHE A 191 11.93 -58.30 -73.86
N SER A 192 13.22 -58.20 -74.22
CA SER A 192 13.79 -58.75 -75.46
C SER A 192 14.63 -60.01 -75.22
#